data_AF-A0AAW2PYQ6-F1
#
_entry.id   AF-A0AAW2PYQ6-F1
#
_cell.length_a   1.000
_cell.length_b   1.000
_cell.length_c   1.000
_cell.angle_alpha   90.00
_cell.angle_beta   90.00
_cell.angle_gamma   90.00
#
_symmetry.space_group_name_H-M   'P 1'
#
loop_
_entity.id
_entity.type
_entity.pdbx_description
1 polymer ?
#
loop_
_entity_poly.entity_id
_entity_poly.type
_entity_poly.pdbx_seq_one_letter_code
_entity_poly.pdbx_strand_id
1 'polypeptide(L)'
;MHRDKFDILNWWKVNTLRFPILSKMARDVLAVPVSTVASESAFSTGGRVLDAFRSSLSPKIVQALICTQDWLRKDSKPISIEEDLSELEVVEKELTKLGVDSTIIDI
;
A
#
# COMPACT_ATOMS: atom_id res chain seq x y z
N MET A 1 -3.27 26.77 -18.64
CA MET A 1 -2.49 26.88 -17.39
C MET A 1 -2.32 25.49 -16.80
N HIS A 2 -1.26 24.77 -17.18
CA HIS A 2 -0.91 23.48 -16.58
C HIS A 2 -0.39 23.78 -15.17
N ARG A 3 -1.14 23.38 -14.14
CA ARG A 3 -0.59 23.35 -12.78
C ARG A 3 0.25 22.08 -12.70
N ASP A 4 1.57 22.24 -12.62
CA ASP A 4 2.45 21.14 -12.22
C ASP A 4 1.89 20.58 -10.91
N LYS A 5 1.37 19.34 -10.97
CA LYS A 5 0.77 18.69 -9.81
C LYS A 5 1.91 18.34 -8.87
N PHE A 6 1.99 19.05 -7.75
CA PHE A 6 2.90 18.70 -6.68
C PHE A 6 2.51 17.33 -6.12
N ASP A 7 3.40 16.35 -6.24
CA ASP A 7 3.26 15.03 -5.66
C ASP A 7 3.84 15.04 -4.23
N ILE A 8 2.95 15.25 -3.26
CA ILE A 8 3.29 15.28 -1.83
C ILE A 8 3.87 13.95 -1.34
N LEU A 9 3.42 12.81 -1.88
CA LEU A 9 3.93 11.49 -1.47
C LEU A 9 5.35 11.30 -1.99
N ASN A 10 5.61 11.70 -3.24
CA ASN A 10 6.96 11.67 -3.79
C ASN A 10 7.92 12.63 -3.06
N TRP A 11 7.42 13.79 -2.60
CA TRP A 11 8.23 14.71 -1.79
C TRP A 11 8.66 14.06 -0.47
N TRP A 12 7.73 13.44 0.27
CA TRP A 12 8.07 12.72 1.51
C TRP A 12 9.01 11.54 1.25
N LYS A 13 8.86 10.86 0.12
CA LYS A 13 9.77 9.77 -0.30
C LYS A 13 11.21 10.26 -0.42
N VAL A 14 11.45 11.32 -1.19
CA VAL A 14 12.79 11.91 -1.38
C VAL A 14 13.39 12.44 -0.08
N ASN A 15 12.55 12.94 0.83
CA ASN A 15 12.97 13.51 2.11
C ASN A 15 13.14 12.49 3.25
N THR A 16 13.03 11.19 2.99
CA THR A 16 13.12 10.13 4.01
C THR A 16 14.43 10.15 4.79
N LEU A 17 15.57 10.37 4.13
CA LEU A 17 16.87 10.43 4.83
C LEU A 17 16.95 11.58 5.84
N ARG A 18 16.26 12.68 5.57
CA ARG A 18 16.24 13.86 6.45
C ARG A 18 15.21 13.70 7.58
N PHE A 19 14.14 12.94 7.33
CA PHE A 19 13.01 12.79 8.26
C PHE A 19 12.52 11.34 8.33
N PRO A 20 13.34 10.39 8.84
CA PRO A 20 13.10 8.95 8.67
C PRO A 20 11.84 8.42 9.36
N ILE A 21 11.45 9.01 10.48
CA ILE A 21 10.23 8.62 11.22
C ILE A 21 9.02 9.37 10.66
N LEU A 22 9.16 10.67 10.41
CA LEU A 22 8.07 11.52 9.98
C LEU A 22 7.64 11.21 8.53
N SER A 23 8.57 10.83 7.64
CA SER A 23 8.22 10.43 6.28
C SER A 23 7.36 9.16 6.26
N LYS A 24 7.63 8.21 7.16
CA LYS A 24 6.80 7.00 7.36
C LYS A 24 5.40 7.36 7.83
N MET A 25 5.29 8.18 8.88
CA MET A 25 3.99 8.66 9.37
C MET A 25 3.22 9.45 8.30
N ALA A 26 3.91 10.32 7.57
CA ALA A 26 3.29 11.10 6.50
C ALA A 26 2.79 10.21 5.36
N ARG A 27 3.54 9.17 4.98
CA ARG A 27 3.09 8.16 4.01
C ARG A 27 1.81 7.49 4.50
N ASP A 28 1.78 7.02 5.75
CA ASP A 28 0.63 6.29 6.28
C ASP A 28 -0.62 7.16 6.37
N VAL A 29 -0.48 8.43 6.79
CA VAL A 29 -1.61 9.37 6.91
C VAL A 29 -2.09 9.86 5.53
N LEU A 30 -1.17 10.18 4.62
CA LEU A 30 -1.51 10.78 3.32
C LEU A 30 -1.89 9.76 2.25
N ALA A 31 -1.54 8.48 2.43
CA ALA A 31 -1.96 7.41 1.53
C ALA A 31 -3.44 7.03 1.71
N VAL A 32 -4.07 7.42 2.82
CA VAL A 32 -5.50 7.18 3.04
C VAL A 32 -6.31 8.11 2.13
N PRO A 33 -7.14 7.58 1.22
CA PRO A 33 -8.01 8.43 0.41
C PRO A 33 -8.98 9.21 1.31
N VAL A 34 -8.96 10.54 1.19
CA VAL A 34 -9.77 11.47 2.02
C VAL A 34 -11.28 11.32 1.76
N SER A 35 -11.70 10.64 0.68
CA SER A 35 -13.10 10.50 0.31
C SER A 35 -13.56 9.04 0.24
N THR A 36 -14.77 8.78 0.72
CA THR A 36 -15.53 7.52 0.52
C THR A 36 -15.87 7.25 -0.95
N VAL A 37 -15.66 8.21 -1.85
CA VAL A 37 -16.00 8.12 -3.28
C VAL A 37 -15.31 6.93 -3.97
N ALA A 38 -14.11 6.55 -3.55
CA ALA A 38 -13.45 5.34 -4.07
C ALA A 38 -14.21 4.07 -3.66
N SER A 39 -14.70 4.01 -2.42
CA SER A 39 -15.54 2.92 -1.91
C SER A 39 -16.91 2.91 -2.58
N GLU A 40 -17.52 4.08 -2.80
CA GLU A 40 -18.81 4.20 -3.51
C GLU A 40 -18.69 3.84 -4.99
N SER A 41 -17.58 4.17 -5.65
CA SER A 41 -17.30 3.77 -7.04
C SER A 41 -17.06 2.27 -7.16
N ALA A 42 -16.31 1.67 -6.23
CA ALA A 42 -16.13 0.22 -6.15
C ALA A 42 -17.48 -0.48 -5.89
N PHE A 43 -18.32 0.07 -5.01
CA PHE A 43 -19.65 -0.46 -4.73
C PHE A 43 -20.65 -0.26 -5.89
N SER A 44 -20.57 0.87 -6.60
CA SER A 44 -21.43 1.17 -7.77
C SER A 44 -21.09 0.27 -8.96
N THR A 45 -19.78 0.04 -9.18
CA THR A 45 -19.31 -0.93 -10.17
C THR A 45 -19.71 -2.34 -9.77
N GLY A 46 -19.56 -2.65 -8.48
CA GLY A 46 -20.07 -3.86 -7.85
C GLY A 46 -21.56 -4.05 -8.12
N GLY A 47 -22.42 -3.06 -7.85
CA GLY A 47 -23.88 -3.16 -8.01
C GLY A 47 -24.35 -3.52 -9.42
N ARG A 48 -23.70 -2.98 -10.47
CA ARG A 48 -24.06 -3.28 -11.87
C ARG A 48 -23.55 -4.64 -12.35
N VAL A 49 -22.33 -5.02 -11.94
CA VAL A 49 -21.80 -6.36 -12.25
C VAL A 49 -22.54 -7.42 -11.43
N LEU A 50 -22.91 -7.09 -10.20
CA LEU A 50 -23.61 -8.00 -9.30
C LEU A 50 -25.02 -8.34 -9.79
N ASP A 51 -25.81 -7.39 -10.27
CA ASP A 51 -27.18 -7.65 -10.73
C ASP A 51 -27.28 -8.81 -11.74
N ALA A 52 -26.32 -8.93 -12.66
CA ALA A 52 -26.27 -10.01 -13.65
C ALA A 52 -25.75 -11.36 -13.10
N PHE A 53 -24.88 -11.36 -12.08
CA PHE A 53 -24.22 -12.56 -11.55
C PHE A 53 -24.79 -13.07 -10.21
N ARG A 54 -25.63 -12.27 -9.52
CA ARG A 54 -26.23 -12.63 -8.21
C ARG A 54 -27.28 -13.72 -8.28
N SER A 55 -27.78 -14.08 -9.46
CA SER A 55 -28.67 -15.23 -9.60
C SER A 55 -27.98 -16.57 -9.25
N SER A 56 -26.64 -16.63 -9.16
CA SER A 56 -25.89 -17.88 -8.95
C SER A 56 -24.70 -17.82 -7.99
N LEU A 57 -24.17 -16.65 -7.62
CA LEU A 57 -22.92 -16.56 -6.84
C LEU A 57 -23.14 -16.07 -5.41
N SER A 58 -22.42 -16.70 -4.47
CA SER A 58 -22.42 -16.26 -3.07
C SER A 58 -21.67 -14.92 -2.91
N PRO A 59 -22.07 -14.08 -1.95
CA PRO A 59 -21.40 -12.79 -1.68
C PRO A 59 -19.88 -12.91 -1.47
N LYS A 60 -19.43 -14.04 -0.89
CA LYS A 60 -18.01 -14.32 -0.63
C LYS A 60 -17.21 -14.51 -1.93
N ILE A 61 -17.79 -15.21 -2.92
CA ILE A 61 -17.13 -15.43 -4.22
C ILE A 61 -17.03 -14.11 -4.98
N VAL A 62 -18.07 -13.29 -4.93
CA VAL A 62 -18.06 -11.94 -5.52
C VAL A 62 -16.93 -11.09 -4.92
N GLN A 63 -16.85 -11.03 -3.60
CA GLN A 63 -15.81 -10.24 -2.92
C GLN A 63 -14.42 -10.70 -3.35
N ALA A 64 -14.18 -12.02 -3.41
CA ALA A 64 -12.92 -12.57 -3.90
C ALA A 64 -12.62 -12.12 -5.34
N LEU A 65 -13.58 -12.20 -6.25
CA LEU A 65 -13.41 -11.80 -7.65
C LEU A 65 -13.10 -10.30 -7.80
N ILE A 66 -13.79 -9.43 -7.05
CA ILE A 66 -13.53 -7.98 -7.07
C ILE A 66 -12.14 -7.68 -6.52
N CYS A 67 -11.78 -8.25 -5.37
CA CYS A 67 -10.45 -8.07 -4.78
C CYS A 67 -9.33 -8.56 -5.72
N THR A 68 -9.50 -9.73 -6.36
CA THR A 68 -8.51 -10.26 -7.32
C THR A 68 -8.41 -9.38 -8.56
N GLN A 69 -9.53 -8.85 -9.07
CA GLN A 69 -9.52 -7.92 -10.19
C GLN A 69 -8.80 -6.61 -9.85
N ASP A 70 -9.07 -6.04 -8.68
CA ASP A 70 -8.44 -4.79 -8.22
C ASP A 70 -6.93 -4.98 -7.97
N TRP A 71 -6.53 -6.13 -7.43
CA TRP A 71 -5.12 -6.46 -7.24
C TRP A 71 -4.39 -6.58 -8.57
N LEU A 72 -4.92 -7.35 -9.54
CA LEU A 72 -4.33 -7.49 -10.87
C LEU A 72 -4.21 -6.15 -11.62
N ARG A 73 -5.14 -5.21 -11.38
CA ARG A 73 -5.06 -3.84 -11.94
C ARG A 73 -4.01 -2.96 -11.24
N LYS A 74 -3.75 -3.20 -9.96
CA LYS A 74 -2.77 -2.42 -9.16
C LYS A 74 -1.32 -2.80 -9.47
N ASP A 75 -1.06 -4.07 -9.82
CA ASP A 75 0.28 -4.59 -10.15
C ASP A 75 0.84 -4.13 -11.52
N SER A 76 0.17 -3.22 -12.22
CA SER A 76 0.72 -2.61 -13.44
C SER A 76 1.86 -1.61 -13.17
N LYS A 77 2.22 -1.39 -11.89
CA LYS A 77 3.45 -0.68 -11.51
C LYS A 77 4.50 -1.73 -11.11
N PRO A 78 5.73 -1.66 -11.66
CA PRO A 78 6.77 -2.62 -11.31
C PRO A 78 7.03 -2.61 -9.81
N ILE A 79 7.15 -3.80 -9.22
CA ILE A 79 7.62 -4.00 -7.85
C ILE A 79 8.98 -3.28 -7.74
N SER A 80 9.03 -2.20 -6.96
CA SER A 80 10.28 -1.46 -6.71
C SER A 80 11.09 -2.23 -5.67
N ILE A 81 11.76 -3.30 -6.13
CA ILE A 81 12.59 -4.18 -5.28
C ILE A 81 13.64 -3.36 -4.52
N GLU A 82 14.14 -2.27 -5.12
CA GLU A 82 15.09 -1.34 -4.50
C GLU A 82 14.52 -0.63 -3.26
N GLU A 83 13.24 -0.27 -3.27
CA GLU A 83 12.58 0.38 -2.13
C GLU A 83 12.40 -0.61 -0.98
N ASP A 84 11.90 -1.81 -1.26
CA ASP A 84 11.70 -2.86 -0.25
C ASP A 84 13.03 -3.31 0.38
N LEU A 85 14.08 -3.45 -0.43
CA LEU A 85 15.43 -3.77 0.06
C LEU A 85 15.99 -2.66 0.95
N SER A 86 15.80 -1.39 0.56
CA SER A 86 16.27 -0.24 1.34
C SER A 86 15.55 -0.11 2.69
N GLU A 87 14.25 -0.45 2.74
CA GLU A 87 13.51 -0.47 4.01
C GLU A 87 13.98 -1.60 4.92
N LEU A 88 14.21 -2.80 4.38
CA LEU A 88 14.74 -3.94 5.12
C LEU A 88 16.13 -3.65 5.71
N GLU A 89 17.02 -3.03 4.93
CA GLU A 89 18.38 -2.69 5.39
C GLU A 89 18.36 -1.65 6.51
N VAL A 90 17.41 -0.72 6.50
CA VAL A 90 17.22 0.25 7.59
C VAL A 90 16.67 -0.44 8.84
N VAL A 91 15.73 -1.37 8.70
CA VAL A 91 15.21 -2.14 9.85
C VAL A 91 16.30 -3.02 10.45
N GLU A 92 17.13 -3.66 9.64
CA GLU A 92 18.28 -4.45 10.10
C GLU A 92 19.31 -3.59 10.83
N LYS A 93 19.62 -2.39 10.30
CA LYS A 93 20.50 -1.40 10.97
C LYS A 93 19.93 -0.89 12.29
N GLU A 94 18.61 -0.87 12.46
CA GLU A 94 17.98 -0.52 13.75
C GLU A 94 17.95 -1.72 14.71
N LEU A 95 17.75 -2.94 14.21
CA LEU A 95 17.78 -4.17 15.03
C LEU A 95 19.18 -4.42 15.62
N THR A 96 20.22 -4.20 14.81
CA THR A 96 21.63 -4.30 15.22
C THR A 96 22.02 -3.24 16.26
N LYS A 97 21.40 -2.06 16.23
CA LYS A 97 21.57 -1.03 17.28
C LYS A 97 20.87 -1.37 18.60
N LEU A 98 19.81 -2.18 18.57
CA LEU A 98 19.08 -2.62 19.76
C LEU A 98 19.75 -3.79 20.49
N GLY A 99 20.91 -4.25 20.02
CA GLY A 99 21.73 -5.23 20.74
C GLY A 99 21.09 -6.62 20.85
N VAL A 100 20.23 -7.00 19.91
CA VAL A 100 19.83 -8.41 19.76
C VAL A 100 20.97 -9.11 19.00
N ASP A 101 22.07 -9.33 19.70
CA ASP A 101 23.08 -10.26 19.23
C ASP A 101 22.44 -11.65 19.15
N SER A 102 22.67 -12.35 18.04
CA SER A 102 22.19 -13.71 17.76
C SER A 102 22.78 -14.78 18.69
N THR A 103 23.18 -14.45 19.91
CA THR A 103 23.97 -15.31 20.81
C THR A 103 23.14 -15.99 21.90
N ILE A 104 21.82 -16.15 21.72
CA ILE A 104 21.05 -17.12 22.51
C ILE A 104 20.31 -18.08 21.57
N ILE A 105 21.10 -18.79 20.75
CA ILE A 105 20.82 -20.18 20.38
C ILE A 105 22.17 -20.89 20.41
N ASP A 106 22.71 -21.09 21.62
CA ASP A 106 23.76 -22.08 21.89
C ASP A 106 23.92 -22.21 23.42
N ILE A 107 22.96 -22.87 24.08
CA ILE A 107 23.16 -23.75 25.25
C ILE A 107 22.18 -24.92 25.12
#